data_AF-A0A218XKL2-F1
#
_entry.id   AF-A0A218XKL2-F1
#
_cell.length_a   1.000
_cell.length_b   1.000
_cell.length_c   1.000
_cell.angle_alpha   90.00
_cell.angle_beta   90.00
_cell.angle_gamma   90.00
#
_symmetry.space_group_name_H-M   'P 1'
#
loop_
_entity.id
_entity.type
_entity.pdbx_description
1 polymer ?
#
loop_
_entity_poly.entity_id
_entity_poly.type
_entity_poly.pdbx_seq_one_letter_code
_entity_poly.pdbx_strand_id
1 'polypeptide(L)'
;MHNLKNDEEIANMFDIVISVSVSEDNSTEKLQQVILGRLKLNVEGNNDHGEFVWRISKELESKGYLFLLDEVSETLELHRVGICEDEMDSKYVLASRYEHVCYDMEVDEFVNEKRLLDSDAWKMFPEKVGRNINLPGVEPIERLVVNECADLPLLIDRVARNFRKKNNINLWRDGLQSLRRWPNIKVQGMEEVDVACSRSTIGF
;
A
#
# COMPACT_ATOMS: atom_id res chain seq x y z
N MET A 1 3.95 -0.74 -2.05
CA MET A 1 5.03 0.28 -2.09
C MET A 1 6.43 -0.17 -1.62
N HIS A 2 6.57 -1.22 -0.81
CA HIS A 2 7.88 -1.62 -0.24
C HIS A 2 8.96 -1.99 -1.28
N ASN A 3 8.56 -2.41 -2.49
CA ASN A 3 9.48 -2.71 -3.59
C ASN A 3 10.01 -1.43 -4.26
N LEU A 4 9.17 -0.40 -4.44
CA LEU A 4 9.56 0.87 -5.04
C LEU A 4 10.57 1.65 -4.19
N LYS A 5 10.49 1.50 -2.87
CA LYS A 5 11.36 2.19 -1.91
C LYS A 5 12.81 1.73 -1.95
N ASN A 6 13.05 0.47 -2.32
CA ASN A 6 14.37 -0.16 -2.29
C ASN A 6 14.92 -0.42 -3.70
N ASP A 7 14.27 0.12 -4.72
CA ASP A 7 14.70 -0.02 -6.10
C ASP A 7 15.80 1.01 -6.40
N GLU A 8 16.98 0.50 -6.74
CA GLU A 8 18.19 1.31 -6.95
C GLU A 8 18.07 2.17 -8.23
N GLU A 9 17.30 1.73 -9.23
CA GLU A 9 17.05 2.52 -10.43
C GLU A 9 16.13 3.70 -10.11
N ILE A 10 15.06 3.46 -9.35
CA ILE A 10 14.13 4.53 -8.92
C ILE A 10 14.84 5.55 -8.01
N ALA A 11 15.67 5.06 -7.08
CA ALA A 11 16.41 5.94 -6.17
C ALA A 11 17.40 6.87 -6.90
N ASN A 12 17.89 6.48 -8.08
CA ASN A 12 18.80 7.28 -8.89
C ASN A 12 18.09 8.29 -9.80
N MET A 13 16.77 8.21 -9.96
CA MET A 13 15.99 9.13 -10.79
C MET A 13 15.56 10.40 -10.05
N PHE A 14 15.62 10.41 -8.72
CA PHE A 14 15.18 11.52 -7.88
C PHE A 14 16.27 11.92 -6.89
N ASP A 15 16.39 13.21 -6.60
CA ASP A 15 17.28 13.71 -5.55
C ASP A 15 16.85 13.22 -4.17
N ILE A 16 15.54 13.00 -3.99
CA ILE A 16 14.99 12.51 -2.74
C ILE A 16 13.74 11.64 -2.93
N VAL A 17 13.71 10.51 -2.21
CA VAL A 17 12.53 9.63 -2.12
C VAL A 17 12.01 9.64 -0.68
N ILE A 18 10.78 10.13 -0.49
CA ILE A 18 10.14 10.25 0.82
C ILE A 18 8.95 9.30 0.89
N SER A 19 8.99 8.36 1.84
CA SER A 19 7.88 7.43 2.08
C SER A 19 7.24 7.71 3.42
N VAL A 20 5.91 7.89 3.39
CA VAL A 20 5.07 8.24 4.53
C VAL A 20 3.80 7.38 4.51
N SER A 21 3.39 6.84 5.66
CA SER A 21 2.05 6.24 5.83
C SER A 21 1.08 7.32 6.29
N VAL A 22 -0.10 7.37 5.67
CA VAL A 22 -1.15 8.36 5.87
C VAL A 22 -2.37 7.65 6.44
N SER A 23 -2.36 7.39 7.75
CA SER A 23 -3.48 6.80 8.46
C SER A 23 -4.57 7.82 8.80
N GLU A 24 -5.79 7.35 9.09
CA GLU A 24 -6.95 8.19 9.47
C GLU A 24 -6.69 9.11 10.68
N ASP A 25 -5.69 8.82 11.51
CA ASP A 25 -5.31 9.66 12.65
C ASP A 25 -4.21 10.70 12.32
N ASN A 26 -3.71 10.73 11.09
CA ASN A 26 -2.68 11.67 10.67
C ASN A 26 -3.27 13.02 10.27
N SER A 27 -3.22 13.98 11.19
CA SER A 27 -3.41 15.39 10.84
C SER A 27 -2.33 15.84 9.85
N THR A 28 -2.65 16.85 9.04
CA THR A 28 -1.69 17.52 8.14
C THR A 28 -0.39 17.90 8.87
N GLU A 29 -0.50 18.30 10.13
CA GLU A 29 0.64 18.62 11.00
C GLU A 29 1.56 17.42 11.25
N LYS A 30 1.00 16.24 11.54
CA LYS A 30 1.80 15.01 11.71
C LYS A 30 2.52 14.66 10.41
N LEU A 31 1.85 14.80 9.27
CA LEU A 31 2.44 14.54 7.96
C LEU A 31 3.61 15.50 7.68
N GLN A 32 3.43 16.80 7.94
CA GLN A 32 4.50 17.80 7.83
C GLN A 32 5.69 17.46 8.73
N GLN A 33 5.46 17.04 9.98
CA GLN A 33 6.54 16.64 10.90
C GLN A 33 7.36 15.46 10.36
N VAL A 34 6.68 14.46 9.80
CA VAL A 34 7.38 13.31 9.18
C VAL A 34 8.22 13.78 8.00
N ILE A 35 7.69 14.65 7.14
CA ILE A 35 8.40 15.16 5.96
C ILE A 35 9.59 16.04 6.37
N LEU A 36 9.42 16.97 7.30
CA LEU A 36 10.49 17.80 7.86
C LEU A 36 11.63 16.94 8.41
N GLY A 37 11.29 15.89 9.16
CA GLY A 37 12.27 14.93 9.69
C GLY A 37 13.04 14.20 8.59
N ARG A 38 12.38 13.84 7.48
CA ARG A 38 13.02 13.21 6.31
C ARG A 38 13.90 14.17 5.52
N LEU A 39 13.49 15.44 5.43
CA LEU A 39 14.28 16.53 4.85
C LEU A 39 15.40 17.03 5.77
N LYS A 40 15.48 16.52 7.01
CA LYS A 40 16.44 16.94 8.05
C LYS A 40 16.36 18.44 8.35
N LEU A 41 15.16 19.02 8.21
CA LEU A 41 14.90 20.42 8.52
C LEU A 41 14.71 20.58 10.03
N ASN A 42 15.30 21.63 10.60
CA ASN A 42 15.14 21.90 12.03
C ASN A 42 13.67 22.27 12.34
N VAL A 43 13.15 21.79 13.46
CA VAL A 43 11.78 22.04 13.93
C VAL A 43 11.79 22.71 15.32
N GLU A 44 12.95 23.16 15.79
CA GLU A 44 13.06 23.87 17.07
C GLU A 44 12.22 25.15 17.06
N GLY A 45 11.46 25.38 18.15
CA GLY A 45 10.61 26.55 18.33
C GLY A 45 9.11 26.27 18.26
N ASN A 46 8.32 27.30 18.52
CA ASN A 46 6.85 27.25 18.40
C ASN A 46 6.48 27.62 16.96
N ASN A 47 6.80 26.72 16.02
CA ASN A 47 6.55 26.93 14.60
C ASN A 47 5.07 26.72 14.30
N ASP A 48 4.47 27.59 13.50
CA ASP A 48 3.09 27.42 13.03
C ASP A 48 3.02 26.57 11.75
N HIS A 49 1.81 26.18 11.38
CA HIS A 49 1.57 25.37 10.17
C HIS A 49 2.07 26.06 8.90
N GLY A 50 1.98 27.39 8.79
CA GLY A 50 2.42 28.13 7.62
C GLY A 50 3.94 28.07 7.43
N GLU A 51 4.68 28.13 8.54
CA GLU A 51 6.13 28.00 8.54
C GLU A 51 6.58 26.60 8.06
N PHE A 52 5.89 25.53 8.47
CA PHE A 52 6.20 24.19 7.97
C PHE A 52 5.95 24.04 6.48
N VAL A 53 4.81 24.54 5.98
CA VAL A 53 4.51 24.56 4.54
C VAL A 53 5.61 25.26 3.76
N TRP A 54 5.99 26.46 4.18
CA TRP A 54 7.02 27.25 3.51
C TRP A 54 8.38 26.54 3.52
N ARG A 55 8.80 25.97 4.66
CA ARG A 55 10.08 25.25 4.77
C ARG A 55 10.13 24.01 3.88
N ILE A 56 9.05 23.22 3.86
CA ILE A 56 8.96 22.03 3.01
C ILE A 56 9.02 22.44 1.55
N SER A 57 8.16 23.38 1.13
CA SER A 57 8.11 23.87 -0.25
C SER A 57 9.47 24.42 -0.70
N LYS A 58 10.11 25.24 0.14
CA LYS A 58 11.41 25.86 -0.19
C LYS A 58 12.54 24.83 -0.38
N GLU A 59 12.54 23.76 0.41
CA GLU A 59 13.55 22.70 0.30
C GLU A 59 13.31 21.79 -0.92
N LEU A 60 12.05 21.70 -1.38
CA LEU A 60 11.66 20.89 -2.54
C LEU A 60 11.79 21.64 -3.88
N GLU A 61 11.72 22.98 -3.88
CA GLU A 61 11.78 23.85 -5.08
C GLU A 61 13.04 23.65 -5.96
N SER A 62 14.09 23.03 -5.42
CA SER A 62 15.35 22.80 -6.15
C SER A 62 15.73 21.31 -6.25
N LYS A 63 14.76 20.40 -6.09
CA LYS A 63 14.99 18.95 -6.04
C LYS A 63 13.92 18.19 -6.80
N GLY A 64 14.33 17.25 -7.66
CA GLY A 64 13.41 16.22 -8.15
C GLY A 64 13.06 15.26 -7.01
N TYR A 65 11.78 15.12 -6.68
CA TYR A 65 11.37 14.28 -5.55
C TYR A 65 10.32 13.23 -5.92
N LEU A 66 10.33 12.11 -5.19
CA LEU A 66 9.29 11.09 -5.24
C LEU A 66 8.65 10.93 -3.87
N PHE A 67 7.36 11.28 -3.75
CA PHE A 67 6.55 10.94 -2.59
C PHE A 67 5.89 9.58 -2.76
N LEU A 68 6.05 8.73 -1.76
CA LEU A 68 5.43 7.43 -1.63
C LEU A 68 4.47 7.51 -0.42
N LEU A 69 3.18 7.78 -0.68
CA LEU A 69 2.12 7.95 0.31
C LEU A 69 1.34 6.65 0.50
N ASP A 70 1.52 5.95 1.62
CA ASP A 70 0.94 4.63 1.86
C ASP A 70 -0.35 4.75 2.69
N GLU A 71 -1.28 3.82 2.48
CA GLU A 71 -2.52 3.70 3.25
C GLU A 71 -3.44 4.94 3.26
N VAL A 72 -3.38 5.78 2.22
CA VAL A 72 -4.15 7.04 2.15
C VAL A 72 -5.65 6.75 2.23
N SER A 73 -6.29 7.18 3.32
CA SER A 73 -7.71 6.93 3.58
C SER A 73 -8.63 8.08 3.18
N GLU A 74 -8.11 9.30 3.04
CA GLU A 74 -8.86 10.51 2.71
C GLU A 74 -8.05 11.39 1.75
N THR A 75 -8.75 12.23 0.98
CA THR A 75 -8.15 13.17 0.02
C THR A 75 -7.22 14.15 0.74
N LEU A 76 -5.98 14.25 0.26
CA LEU A 76 -4.98 15.14 0.82
C LEU A 76 -4.84 16.41 -0.02
N GLU A 77 -4.91 17.56 0.66
CA GLU A 77 -4.50 18.83 0.08
C GLU A 77 -2.97 18.96 0.14
N LEU A 78 -2.26 18.46 -0.88
CA LEU A 78 -0.78 18.41 -0.93
C LEU A 78 -0.13 19.78 -0.72
N HIS A 79 -0.73 20.84 -1.26
CA HIS A 79 -0.26 22.21 -1.06
C HIS A 79 -0.28 22.66 0.42
N ARG A 80 -1.21 22.15 1.23
CA ARG A 80 -1.24 22.41 2.69
C ARG A 80 -0.15 21.66 3.44
N VAL A 81 0.48 20.69 2.82
CA VAL A 81 1.66 19.99 3.36
C VAL A 81 2.95 20.70 2.91
N GLY A 82 2.89 21.55 1.89
CA GLY A 82 4.06 22.17 1.25
C GLY A 82 4.60 21.40 0.06
N ILE A 83 3.83 20.45 -0.48
CA ILE A 83 4.14 19.71 -1.70
C ILE A 83 3.51 20.45 -2.88
N CYS A 84 4.32 20.81 -3.89
CA CYS A 84 3.90 21.58 -5.05
C CYS A 84 3.81 20.69 -6.29
N GLU A 85 2.64 20.65 -6.94
CA GLU A 85 2.36 19.70 -8.04
C GLU A 85 3.06 20.04 -9.39
N ASP A 86 3.56 21.28 -9.54
CA ASP A 86 4.05 21.82 -10.81
C ASP A 86 5.59 21.88 -10.93
N GLU A 87 6.32 21.17 -10.06
CA GLU A 87 7.79 21.12 -10.09
C GLU A 87 8.28 20.11 -11.15
N MET A 88 9.12 20.57 -12.10
CA MET A 88 9.74 19.68 -13.08
C MET A 88 10.57 18.60 -12.35
N ASP A 89 10.43 17.34 -12.77
CA ASP A 89 11.11 16.16 -12.21
C ASP A 89 10.59 15.64 -10.85
N SER A 90 9.36 16.01 -10.46
CA SER A 90 8.73 15.53 -9.23
C SER A 90 7.50 14.65 -9.48
N LYS A 91 7.29 13.66 -8.60
CA LYS A 91 6.17 12.71 -8.67
C LYS A 91 5.64 12.36 -7.28
N TYR A 92 4.37 11.98 -7.23
CA TYR A 92 3.82 11.27 -6.09
C TYR A 92 3.12 10.00 -6.53
N VAL A 93 3.28 8.97 -5.71
CA VAL A 93 2.58 7.69 -5.79
C VAL A 93 1.86 7.51 -4.47
N LEU A 94 0.56 7.28 -4.53
CA LEU A 94 -0.25 6.96 -3.37
C LEU A 94 -0.79 5.55 -3.45
N ALA A 95 -0.85 4.84 -2.33
CA ALA A 95 -1.62 3.61 -2.18
C ALA A 95 -2.83 3.91 -1.32
N SER A 96 -4.02 3.68 -1.88
CA SER A 96 -5.29 3.86 -1.18
C SER A 96 -6.15 2.61 -1.30
N ARG A 97 -6.95 2.35 -0.26
CA ARG A 97 -8.02 1.35 -0.32
C ARG A 97 -9.28 1.88 -0.98
N TYR A 98 -9.34 3.18 -1.27
CA TYR A 98 -10.54 3.84 -1.72
C TYR A 98 -10.30 4.48 -3.09
N GLU A 99 -10.93 3.92 -4.14
CA GLU A 99 -10.74 4.41 -5.51
C GLU A 99 -11.12 5.89 -5.65
N HIS A 100 -12.15 6.35 -4.92
CA HIS A 100 -12.57 7.76 -4.91
C HIS A 100 -11.47 8.72 -4.42
N VAL A 101 -10.61 8.29 -3.48
CA VAL A 101 -9.49 9.12 -3.01
C VAL A 101 -8.49 9.36 -4.13
N CYS A 102 -8.20 8.34 -4.96
CA CYS A 102 -7.35 8.53 -6.13
C CYS A 102 -7.97 9.48 -7.16
N TYR A 103 -9.28 9.39 -7.41
CA TYR A 103 -9.98 10.28 -8.33
C TYR A 103 -9.97 11.74 -7.83
N ASP A 104 -10.28 11.95 -6.55
CA ASP A 104 -10.31 13.28 -5.94
C ASP A 104 -8.92 13.92 -5.86
N MET A 105 -7.85 13.12 -5.88
CA MET A 105 -6.45 13.58 -5.93
C MET A 105 -5.88 13.72 -7.36
N GLU A 106 -6.74 13.66 -8.38
CA GLU A 106 -6.43 13.97 -9.78
C GLU A 106 -5.18 13.24 -10.33
N VAL A 107 -5.01 11.97 -9.99
CA VAL A 107 -3.87 11.14 -10.43
C VAL A 107 -3.93 10.81 -11.93
N ASP A 108 -2.76 10.76 -12.60
CA ASP A 108 -2.67 10.50 -14.05
C ASP A 108 -2.80 9.00 -14.39
N GLU A 109 -2.26 8.14 -13.53
CA GLU A 109 -2.23 6.69 -13.72
C GLU A 109 -2.82 5.96 -12.52
N PHE A 110 -3.63 4.94 -12.81
CA PHE A 110 -4.24 4.06 -11.84
C PHE A 110 -3.70 2.64 -12.03
N VAL A 111 -3.17 2.07 -10.95
CA VAL A 111 -2.74 0.68 -10.86
C VAL A 111 -3.49 0.03 -9.72
N ASN A 112 -4.62 -0.59 -10.05
CA ASN A 112 -5.25 -1.53 -9.12
C ASN A 112 -4.28 -2.69 -8.85
N GLU A 113 -4.03 -3.05 -7.59
CA GLU A 113 -3.46 -4.36 -7.26
C GLU A 113 -4.39 -5.41 -7.87
N LYS A 114 -3.97 -5.92 -9.03
CA LYS A 114 -4.79 -6.87 -9.78
C LYS A 114 -4.88 -8.13 -8.95
N ARG A 115 -6.11 -8.64 -8.85
CA ARG A 115 -6.34 -10.04 -8.52
C ARG A 115 -5.41 -10.90 -9.37
N LEU A 116 -4.81 -11.91 -8.75
CA LEU A 116 -4.05 -12.89 -9.50
C LEU A 116 -4.96 -13.55 -10.52
N LEU A 117 -4.39 -14.01 -11.62
CA LEU A 117 -5.08 -14.99 -12.44
C LEU A 117 -5.36 -16.23 -11.57
N ASP A 118 -6.49 -16.89 -11.75
CA ASP A 118 -6.87 -18.10 -11.01
C ASP A 118 -5.71 -19.13 -10.99
N SER A 119 -4.97 -19.24 -12.09
CA SER A 119 -3.81 -20.12 -12.20
C SER A 119 -2.63 -19.73 -11.30
N ASP A 120 -2.42 -18.44 -11.08
CA ASP A 120 -1.32 -17.92 -10.27
C ASP A 120 -1.71 -17.92 -8.79
N ALA A 121 -2.96 -17.58 -8.47
CA ALA A 121 -3.53 -17.76 -7.13
C ALA A 121 -3.40 -19.22 -6.67
N TRP A 122 -3.74 -20.16 -7.56
CA TRP A 122 -3.66 -21.59 -7.31
C TRP A 122 -2.23 -22.09 -7.10
N LYS A 123 -1.22 -21.50 -7.76
CA LYS A 123 0.19 -21.87 -7.57
C LYS A 123 0.77 -21.28 -6.29
N MET A 124 0.41 -20.03 -5.98
CA MET A 124 0.95 -19.29 -4.84
C MET A 124 0.63 -19.96 -3.51
N PHE A 125 -0.60 -20.47 -3.34
CA PHE A 125 -1.04 -21.06 -2.08
C PHE A 125 -0.19 -22.28 -1.62
N PRO A 126 -0.01 -23.34 -2.44
CA PRO A 126 0.87 -24.47 -2.12
C PRO A 126 2.29 -24.06 -1.73
N GLU A 127 2.88 -23.13 -2.48
CA GLU A 127 4.24 -22.64 -2.23
C GLU A 127 4.39 -22.04 -0.82
N LYS A 128 3.38 -21.30 -0.37
CA LYS A 128 3.35 -20.67 0.95
C LYS A 128 3.02 -21.65 2.08
N VAL A 129 2.18 -22.65 1.83
CA VAL A 129 1.84 -23.71 2.80
C VAL A 129 3.02 -24.67 3.02
N GLY A 130 3.71 -25.05 1.95
CA GLY A 130 4.79 -26.02 1.98
C GLY A 130 4.31 -27.46 2.23
N ARG A 131 5.11 -28.26 2.95
CA ARG A 131 4.95 -29.73 3.05
C ARG A 131 3.56 -30.25 3.46
N ASN A 132 2.78 -29.46 4.20
CA ASN A 132 1.46 -29.88 4.67
C ASN A 132 0.41 -29.95 3.55
N ILE A 133 0.72 -29.41 2.37
CA ILE A 133 -0.14 -29.55 1.19
C ILE A 133 -0.22 -31.01 0.70
N ASN A 134 0.81 -31.81 0.97
CA ASN A 134 0.92 -33.21 0.54
C ASN A 134 0.17 -34.19 1.46
N LEU A 135 -0.59 -33.69 2.44
CA LEU A 135 -1.38 -34.54 3.34
C LEU A 135 -2.51 -35.23 2.56
N PRO A 136 -2.76 -36.54 2.78
CA PRO A 136 -3.81 -37.25 2.07
C PRO A 136 -5.18 -36.58 2.25
N GLY A 137 -5.87 -36.31 1.15
CA GLY A 137 -7.21 -35.72 1.14
C GLY A 137 -7.27 -34.21 1.41
N VAL A 138 -6.14 -33.50 1.40
CA VAL A 138 -6.11 -32.03 1.55
C VAL A 138 -6.45 -31.29 0.26
N GLU A 139 -6.09 -31.80 -0.92
CA GLU A 139 -6.31 -31.12 -2.21
C GLU A 139 -7.75 -30.60 -2.42
N PRO A 140 -8.83 -31.35 -2.08
CA PRO A 140 -10.19 -30.82 -2.22
C PRO A 140 -10.50 -29.65 -1.27
N ILE A 141 -9.89 -29.64 -0.07
CA ILE A 141 -10.05 -28.57 0.92
C ILE A 141 -9.23 -27.35 0.50
N GLU A 142 -8.02 -27.56 0.02
CA GLU A 142 -7.14 -26.53 -0.55
C GLU A 142 -7.85 -25.72 -1.63
N ARG A 143 -8.49 -26.39 -2.61
CA ARG A 143 -9.28 -25.72 -3.67
C ARG A 143 -10.33 -24.77 -3.10
N LEU A 144 -11.05 -25.23 -2.07
CA LEU A 144 -12.05 -24.39 -1.42
C LEU A 144 -11.39 -23.21 -0.73
N VAL A 145 -10.29 -23.42 0.00
CA VAL A 145 -9.58 -22.35 0.71
C VAL A 145 -9.04 -21.28 -0.24
N VAL A 146 -8.46 -21.67 -1.38
CA VAL A 146 -7.97 -20.71 -2.39
C VAL A 146 -9.13 -19.90 -2.97
N ASN A 147 -10.26 -20.54 -3.27
CA ASN A 147 -11.46 -19.85 -3.76
C ASN A 147 -12.01 -18.84 -2.75
N GLU A 148 -11.99 -19.16 -1.45
CA GLU A 148 -12.40 -18.20 -0.39
C GLU A 148 -11.44 -16.98 -0.31
N CYS A 149 -10.24 -17.06 -0.90
CA CYS A 149 -9.28 -15.94 -0.92
C CYS A 149 -9.51 -14.94 -2.06
N ALA A 150 -10.50 -15.16 -2.94
CA ALA A 150 -10.91 -14.25 -4.02
C ALA A 150 -9.75 -13.70 -4.89
N ASP A 151 -8.75 -14.55 -5.13
CA ASP A 151 -7.56 -14.24 -5.95
C ASP A 151 -6.71 -13.06 -5.45
N LEU A 152 -6.88 -12.66 -4.18
CA LEU A 152 -6.13 -11.55 -3.58
C LEU A 152 -4.77 -12.06 -3.05
N PRO A 153 -3.62 -11.62 -3.60
CA PRO A 153 -2.30 -12.15 -3.23
C PRO A 153 -2.01 -12.06 -1.72
N LEU A 154 -2.37 -10.92 -1.10
CA LEU A 154 -2.17 -10.70 0.33
C LEU A 154 -3.02 -11.63 1.21
N LEU A 155 -4.26 -11.88 0.80
CA LEU A 155 -5.16 -12.80 1.51
C LEU A 155 -4.65 -14.24 1.38
N ILE A 156 -4.26 -14.64 0.16
CA ILE A 156 -3.66 -15.95 -0.12
C ILE A 156 -2.42 -16.18 0.76
N ASP A 157 -1.49 -15.22 0.83
CA ASP A 157 -0.29 -15.34 1.66
C ASP A 157 -0.63 -15.51 3.15
N ARG A 158 -1.54 -14.69 3.69
CA ARG A 158 -1.96 -14.75 5.10
C ARG A 158 -2.64 -16.08 5.43
N VAL A 159 -3.59 -16.51 4.61
CA VAL A 159 -4.32 -17.77 4.80
C VAL A 159 -3.35 -18.94 4.67
N ALA A 160 -2.51 -18.97 3.64
CA ALA A 160 -1.52 -20.03 3.45
C ALA A 160 -0.55 -20.17 4.63
N ARG A 161 -0.05 -19.06 5.20
CA ARG A 161 0.79 -19.08 6.42
C ARG A 161 0.04 -19.65 7.63
N ASN A 162 -1.25 -19.40 7.74
CA ASN A 162 -2.09 -19.99 8.77
C ASN A 162 -2.25 -21.51 8.55
N PHE A 163 -2.48 -21.93 7.30
CA PHE A 163 -2.63 -23.33 6.92
C PHE A 163 -1.34 -24.14 6.97
N ARG A 164 -0.17 -23.50 6.83
CA ARG A 164 1.15 -24.09 7.08
C ARG A 164 1.29 -24.69 8.49
N LYS A 165 0.51 -24.25 9.46
CA LYS A 165 0.52 -24.79 10.83
C LYS A 165 -0.39 -26.01 11.01
N LYS A 166 -1.22 -26.34 10.02
CA LYS A 166 -2.22 -27.44 10.08
C LYS A 166 -1.63 -28.72 9.52
N ASN A 167 -1.33 -29.67 10.40
CA ASN A 167 -0.58 -30.89 10.08
C ASN A 167 -1.46 -32.15 9.85
N ASN A 168 -2.79 -32.01 9.85
CA ASN A 168 -3.70 -33.11 9.55
C ASN A 168 -5.00 -32.59 8.92
N ILE A 169 -5.73 -33.48 8.26
CA ILE A 169 -6.93 -33.14 7.48
C ILE A 169 -8.07 -32.52 8.33
N ASN A 170 -8.20 -32.89 9.60
CA ASN A 170 -9.25 -32.33 10.45
C ASN A 170 -8.97 -30.84 10.74
N LEU A 171 -7.71 -30.49 11.04
CA LEU A 171 -7.31 -29.10 11.22
C LEU A 171 -7.51 -28.27 9.94
N TRP A 172 -7.34 -28.88 8.75
CA TRP A 172 -7.65 -28.24 7.47
C TRP A 172 -9.14 -27.96 7.30
N ARG A 173 -10.00 -28.92 7.63
CA ARG A 173 -11.47 -28.72 7.63
C ARG A 173 -11.89 -27.64 8.63
N ASP A 174 -11.34 -27.66 9.84
CA ASP A 174 -11.61 -26.66 10.87
C ASP A 174 -11.12 -25.27 10.43
N GLY A 175 -9.98 -25.24 9.73
CA GLY A 175 -9.44 -24.05 9.09
C GLY A 175 -10.39 -23.44 8.07
N LEU A 176 -10.87 -24.26 7.15
CA LEU A 176 -11.84 -23.83 6.13
C LEU A 176 -13.16 -23.37 6.77
N GLN A 177 -13.66 -24.09 7.78
CA GLN A 177 -14.85 -23.65 8.52
C GLN A 177 -14.63 -22.31 9.22
N SER A 178 -13.46 -22.12 9.84
CA SER A 178 -13.11 -20.85 10.48
C SER A 178 -13.02 -19.72 9.46
N LEU A 179 -12.45 -19.98 8.28
CA LEU A 179 -12.37 -19.00 7.19
C LEU A 179 -13.76 -18.59 6.70
N ARG A 180 -14.68 -19.54 6.52
CA ARG A 180 -16.07 -19.29 6.11
C ARG A 180 -16.95 -18.66 7.20
N ARG A 181 -16.61 -18.90 8.46
CA ARG A 181 -17.30 -18.32 9.64
C ARG A 181 -16.76 -16.96 10.02
N TRP A 182 -15.59 -16.58 9.50
CA TRP A 182 -15.21 -15.18 9.51
C TRP A 182 -16.41 -14.47 8.92
N PRO A 183 -17.04 -13.52 9.65
CA PRO A 183 -18.15 -12.79 9.06
C PRO A 183 -17.72 -12.36 7.65
N ASN A 184 -18.67 -12.16 6.74
CA ASN A 184 -18.52 -11.10 5.76
C ASN A 184 -18.33 -9.83 6.59
N ILE A 185 -17.16 -9.66 7.22
CA ILE A 185 -16.63 -8.38 7.51
C ILE A 185 -16.48 -7.91 6.07
N LYS A 186 -17.46 -7.11 5.65
CA LYS A 186 -17.13 -5.85 5.04
C LYS A 186 -16.08 -5.22 5.96
N VAL A 187 -14.84 -5.74 5.91
CA VAL A 187 -13.71 -4.99 6.38
C VAL A 187 -13.79 -3.90 5.34
N GLN A 188 -14.22 -2.71 5.73
CA GLN A 188 -14.00 -1.54 4.89
C GLN A 188 -12.53 -1.65 4.43
N GLY A 189 -12.32 -1.89 3.13
CA GLY A 189 -11.03 -2.22 2.54
C GLY A 189 -10.64 -3.72 2.38
N MET A 190 -11.56 -4.68 2.25
CA MET A 190 -11.25 -6.01 1.66
C MET A 190 -12.09 -6.38 0.43
N GLU A 191 -13.14 -5.61 0.11
CA GLU A 191 -13.77 -5.64 -1.22
C GLU A 191 -13.11 -4.63 -2.19
N GLU A 192 -12.21 -3.79 -1.68
CA GLU A 192 -11.54 -2.74 -2.45
C GLU A 192 -10.06 -3.07 -2.55
N VAL A 193 -9.58 -3.13 -3.79
CA VAL A 193 -8.20 -3.38 -4.16
C VAL A 193 -7.33 -2.23 -3.66
N ASP A 194 -6.13 -2.54 -3.17
CA ASP A 194 -5.13 -1.50 -2.94
C ASP A 194 -4.84 -0.86 -4.31
N VAL A 195 -5.25 0.39 -4.47
CA VAL A 195 -5.03 1.16 -5.69
C VAL A 195 -3.75 1.94 -5.50
N ALA A 196 -2.71 1.56 -6.22
CA ALA A 196 -1.54 2.40 -6.39
C ALA A 196 -1.83 3.39 -7.52
N CYS A 197 -1.84 4.68 -7.22
CA CYS A 197 -2.08 5.72 -8.19
C CYS A 197 -0.87 6.65 -8.25
N SER A 198 -0.58 7.22 -9.42
CA SER A 198 0.54 8.15 -9.56
C SER A 198 0.22 9.32 -10.47
N ARG A 199 0.81 10.47 -10.16
CA ARG A 199 0.79 11.66 -11.03
C ARG A 199 2.21 12.01 -11.46
N SER A 200 2.40 12.33 -12.73
CA SER A 200 3.66 12.69 -13.36
C SER A 200 3.49 14.00 -14.14
N THR A 201 4.17 15.05 -13.70
CA THR A 201 4.21 16.31 -14.45
C THR A 201 5.20 16.16 -15.61
N ILE A 202 4.71 15.77 -16.80
CA ILE A 202 5.53 15.68 -18.02
C ILE A 202 5.44 17.03 -18.74
N GLY A 203 6.52 17.82 -18.67
CA GLY A 203 6.70 19.01 -19.51
C GLY A 203 7.11 18.60 -20.94
N PHE A 204 6.40 19.11 -21.94
CA PHE A 204 6.82 19.09 -23.35
C PHE A 204 7.81 20.21 -23.65
#